data_AF-A0A0J6K4S4-F1
#
_entry.id   AF-A0A0J6K4S4-F1
#
_cell.length_a   1.000
_cell.length_b   1.000
_cell.length_c   1.000
_cell.angle_alpha   90.00
_cell.angle_beta   90.00
_cell.angle_gamma   90.00
#
_symmetry.space_group_name_H-M   'P 1'
#
loop_
_entity.id
_entity.type
_entity.pdbx_description
1 polymer ?
#
loop_
_entity_poly.entity_id
_entity_poly.type
_entity_poly.pdbx_seq_one_letter_code
_entity_poly.pdbx_strand_id
1 'polypeptide(L)'
;MRWLTLTLVTVILALQWPLWFGKGSWLRVWQLDKQLQEQRATTQKLVARNAALDAEVRDLKQGTDAIEERARNELGMIRNGEVFFQLLDPVKPTPR
;
A
#
# COMPACT_ATOMS: atom_id res chain seq x y z
N MET A 1 51.25 16.34 -40.85
CA MET A 1 50.85 17.12 -39.67
C MET A 1 49.35 17.41 -39.61
N ARG A 2 48.73 18.06 -40.61
CA ARG A 2 47.30 18.45 -40.59
C ARG A 2 46.29 17.27 -40.53
N TRP A 3 46.63 16.14 -41.12
CA TRP A 3 45.76 14.96 -41.13
C TRP A 3 45.68 14.28 -39.77
N LEU A 4 46.81 14.19 -39.06
CA LEU A 4 46.89 13.60 -37.73
C LEU A 4 46.05 14.39 -36.70
N THR A 5 46.10 15.72 -36.79
CA THR A 5 45.28 16.59 -35.94
C THR A 5 43.78 16.43 -36.23
N LEU A 6 43.39 16.29 -37.49
CA LEU A 6 42.00 16.02 -37.86
C LEU A 6 41.51 14.68 -37.32
N THR A 7 42.32 13.62 -37.42
CA THR A 7 41.95 12.30 -36.88
C THR A 7 41.78 12.37 -35.36
N LEU A 8 42.71 13.05 -34.67
CA LEU A 8 42.65 13.20 -33.22
C LEU A 8 41.41 13.98 -32.76
N VAL A 9 41.07 15.07 -33.46
CA VAL A 9 39.87 15.87 -33.17
C VAL A 9 38.60 15.05 -33.40
N THR A 10 38.54 14.26 -34.48
CA THR A 10 37.39 13.38 -34.75
C THR A 10 37.21 12.33 -33.65
N VAL A 11 38.31 11.73 -33.17
CA VAL A 11 38.25 10.76 -32.06
C VAL A 11 37.80 11.42 -30.75
N ILE A 12 38.26 12.64 -30.47
CA ILE A 12 37.85 13.41 -29.28
C ILE A 12 36.36 13.74 -29.36
N LEU A 13 35.86 14.19 -30.51
CA LEU A 13 34.43 14.48 -30.70
C LEU A 13 33.58 13.21 -30.58
N ALA A 14 34.05 12.08 -31.14
CA ALA A 14 33.37 10.79 -31.04
C ALA A 14 33.28 10.28 -29.59
N LEU A 15 34.27 10.59 -28.74
CA LEU A 15 34.25 10.27 -27.31
C LEU A 15 33.39 11.24 -26.49
N GLN A 16 33.37 12.53 -26.87
CA GLN A 16 32.55 13.54 -26.20
C GLN A 16 31.06 13.36 -26.48
N TRP A 17 30.68 12.95 -27.70
CA TRP A 17 29.28 12.76 -28.09
C TRP A 17 28.47 11.83 -27.16
N PRO A 18 28.94 10.63 -26.79
CA PRO A 18 28.24 9.76 -25.84
C PRO A 18 28.22 10.29 -24.40
N LEU A 19 29.01 11.29 -24.02
CA LEU A 19 28.88 11.91 -22.70
C LEU A 19 27.67 12.85 -22.64
N TRP A 20 27.31 13.48 -23.76
CA TRP A 20 26.17 14.38 -23.86
C TRP A 20 24.86 13.61 -24.13
N PHE A 21 24.94 12.53 -24.92
CA PHE A 21 23.79 11.74 -25.37
C PHE A 21 23.73 10.29 -24.88
N GLY A 22 24.70 9.83 -24.10
CA GLY A 22 24.77 8.43 -23.65
C GLY A 22 23.85 8.10 -22.49
N LYS A 23 24.21 7.05 -21.75
CA LYS A 23 23.35 6.37 -20.78
C LYS A 23 22.84 7.27 -19.64
N GLY A 24 23.49 8.40 -19.38
CA GLY A 24 23.08 9.45 -18.43
C GLY A 24 22.61 10.76 -19.06
N SER A 25 22.24 10.77 -20.35
CA SER A 25 21.82 11.99 -21.05
C SER A 25 20.65 12.68 -20.34
N TRP A 26 20.72 14.01 -20.24
CA TRP A 26 19.75 14.87 -19.54
C TRP A 26 18.31 14.64 -19.99
N LEU A 27 18.11 14.28 -21.27
CA LEU A 27 16.81 13.94 -21.84
C LEU A 27 16.18 12.70 -21.18
N ARG A 28 17.00 11.69 -20.87
CA ARG A 28 16.55 10.44 -20.24
C ARG A 28 16.24 10.66 -18.76
N VAL A 29 16.98 11.52 -18.06
CA VAL A 29 16.65 11.91 -16.68
C VAL A 29 15.30 12.62 -16.64
N TRP A 30 15.02 13.52 -17.59
CA TRP A 30 13.74 14.23 -17.64
C TRP A 30 12.55 13.30 -17.94
N GLN A 31 12.74 12.35 -18.87
CA GLN A 31 11.72 11.34 -19.16
C GLN A 31 11.48 10.40 -17.95
N LEU A 32 12.55 9.98 -17.27
CA LEU A 32 12.45 9.08 -16.13
C LEU A 32 11.83 9.78 -14.92
N ASP A 33 12.15 11.07 -14.71
CA ASP A 33 11.52 11.89 -13.67
C ASP A 33 10.03 12.10 -13.93
N LYS A 34 9.64 12.34 -15.20
CA LYS A 34 8.23 12.40 -15.61
C LYS A 34 7.48 11.10 -15.34
N GLN A 35 8.06 9.95 -15.69
CA GLN A 35 7.46 8.64 -15.40
C GLN A 35 7.34 8.38 -13.89
N LEU A 36 8.35 8.77 -13.11
CA LEU A 36 8.32 8.68 -11.66
C LEU A 36 7.22 9.55 -11.04
N GLN A 37 7.02 10.77 -11.56
CA GLN A 37 5.96 11.67 -11.11
C GLN A 37 4.57 11.08 -11.35
N GLU A 38 4.32 10.55 -12.54
CA GLU A 38 3.03 9.90 -12.88
C GLU A 38 2.75 8.65 -12.03
N GLN A 39 3.76 7.81 -11.84
CA GLN A 39 3.62 6.61 -11.00
C GLN A 39 3.42 6.96 -9.52
N ARG A 40 4.06 8.02 -9.01
CA ARG A 40 3.84 8.48 -7.64
C ARG A 40 2.42 9.01 -7.44
N ALA A 41 1.91 9.80 -8.38
CA ALA A 41 0.55 10.33 -8.30
C ALA A 41 -0.52 9.23 -8.29
N THR A 42 -0.36 8.22 -9.14
CA THR A 42 -1.28 7.06 -9.18
C THR A 42 -1.19 6.22 -7.91
N THR A 43 0.02 5.98 -7.41
CA THR A 43 0.24 5.22 -6.17
C THR A 43 -0.39 5.93 -4.97
N GLN A 44 -0.22 7.24 -4.84
CA GLN A 44 -0.84 8.02 -3.75
C GLN A 44 -2.36 7.92 -3.76
N LYS A 45 -2.99 7.98 -4.95
CA LYS A 45 -4.45 7.80 -5.08
C LYS A 45 -4.91 6.41 -4.67
N LEU A 46 -4.16 5.37 -5.02
CA LEU A 46 -4.47 3.98 -4.63
C LEU A 46 -4.31 3.77 -3.12
N VAL A 47 -3.25 4.32 -2.52
CA VAL A 47 -3.03 4.25 -1.06
C VAL A 47 -4.18 4.92 -0.30
N ALA A 48 -4.61 6.10 -0.74
CA ALA A 48 -5.74 6.80 -0.12
C ALA A 48 -7.06 5.99 -0.20
N ARG A 49 -7.34 5.37 -1.35
CA ARG A 49 -8.52 4.50 -1.52
C ARG A 49 -8.45 3.25 -0.66
N ASN A 50 -7.30 2.58 -0.61
CA ASN A 50 -7.12 1.41 0.25
C ASN A 50 -7.30 1.77 1.72
N ALA A 51 -6.76 2.91 2.17
CA ALA A 51 -6.95 3.37 3.55
C ALA A 51 -8.44 3.62 3.88
N ALA A 52 -9.20 4.20 2.94
CA ALA A 52 -10.63 4.41 3.11
C ALA A 52 -11.42 3.08 3.16
N LEU A 53 -11.15 2.16 2.23
CA LEU A 53 -11.79 0.84 2.20
C LEU A 53 -11.47 0.02 3.46
N ASP A 54 -10.24 0.08 3.94
CA ASP A 54 -9.82 -0.63 5.14
C ASP A 54 -10.48 -0.05 6.41
N ALA A 55 -10.73 1.26 6.43
CA ALA A 55 -11.53 1.89 7.48
C ALA A 55 -13.00 1.44 7.42
N GLU A 56 -13.58 1.38 6.22
CA GLU A 56 -14.96 0.92 6.00
C GLU A 56 -15.12 -0.56 6.39
N VAL A 57 -14.17 -1.43 6.04
CA VAL A 57 -14.16 -2.84 6.47
C VAL A 57 -14.08 -2.97 7.98
N ARG A 58 -13.26 -2.15 8.65
CA ARG A 58 -13.19 -2.15 10.12
C ARG A 58 -14.49 -1.70 10.76
N ASP A 59 -15.11 -0.64 10.24
CA ASP A 59 -16.38 -0.11 10.73
C ASP A 59 -17.51 -1.14 10.55
N LEU A 60 -17.60 -1.78 9.37
CA LEU A 60 -18.57 -2.84 9.13
C LEU A 60 -18.37 -4.02 10.10
N LYS A 61 -17.13 -4.45 10.33
CA LYS A 61 -16.84 -5.54 11.28
C LYS A 61 -17.21 -5.17 12.71
N GLN A 62 -16.84 -3.99 13.17
CA GLN A 62 -17.21 -3.52 14.51
C GLN A 62 -18.72 -3.36 14.66
N GLY A 63 -19.40 -2.85 13.63
CA GLY A 63 -20.85 -2.76 13.60
C GLY A 63 -21.53 -4.13 13.68
N THR A 64 -21.05 -5.13 12.94
CA THR A 64 -21.59 -6.49 13.00
C THR A 64 -21.30 -7.18 14.33
N ASP A 65 -20.10 -7.00 14.88
CA ASP A 65 -19.71 -7.61 16.16
C ASP A 65 -20.54 -7.02 17.31
N ALA A 66 -20.77 -5.71 17.31
CA ALA A 66 -21.62 -5.04 18.29
C ALA A 66 -23.09 -5.49 18.22
N ILE A 67 -23.60 -5.76 17.02
CA ILE A 67 -24.95 -6.30 16.82
C ILE A 67 -25.02 -7.76 17.29
N GLU A 68 -24.01 -8.56 16.99
CA GLU A 68 -23.93 -9.97 17.39
C GLU A 68 -23.85 -10.13 18.92
N GLU A 69 -23.05 -9.30 19.59
CA GLU A 69 -22.96 -9.28 21.05
C GLU A 69 -24.31 -8.90 21.69
N ARG A 70 -25.02 -7.93 21.11
CA ARG A 70 -26.37 -7.56 21.56
C ARG A 70 -27.40 -8.68 21.34
N ALA A 71 -27.38 -9.32 20.17
CA ALA A 71 -28.30 -10.42 19.86
C ALA A 71 -28.06 -11.65 20.77
N ARG A 72 -26.79 -11.95 21.08
CA ARG A 72 -26.43 -13.02 22.00
C ARG A 72 -26.81 -12.70 23.46
N ASN A 73 -26.56 -11.47 23.92
CA ASN A 73 -26.77 -11.08 25.32
C ASN A 73 -28.22 -10.69 25.66
N GLU A 74 -28.91 -9.95 24.79
CA GLU A 74 -30.27 -9.45 25.07
C GLU A 74 -31.36 -10.42 24.59
N LEU A 75 -31.13 -11.13 23.48
CA LEU A 75 -32.15 -11.99 22.85
C LEU A 75 -31.86 -13.49 22.99
N GLY A 76 -30.71 -13.88 23.54
CA GLY A 76 -30.29 -15.28 23.64
C GLY A 76 -30.18 -15.98 22.28
N MET A 77 -30.02 -15.21 21.19
CA MET A 77 -29.96 -15.76 19.85
C MET A 77 -28.61 -16.44 19.62
N ILE A 78 -28.67 -17.71 19.20
CA ILE A 78 -27.52 -18.57 18.90
C ILE A 78 -27.57 -19.00 17.44
N ARG A 79 -26.42 -19.09 16.78
CA ARG A 79 -26.34 -19.48 15.36
C ARG A 79 -26.70 -20.96 15.21
N ASN A 80 -27.32 -21.34 14.09
CA ASN A 80 -27.67 -22.75 13.81
C ASN A 80 -26.40 -23.63 13.84
N GLY A 81 -26.33 -24.56 14.80
CA GLY A 81 -25.20 -25.47 15.01
C GLY A 81 -24.15 -25.03 16.04
N GLU A 82 -24.36 -23.92 16.75
CA GLU A 82 -23.43 -23.41 17.77
C GLU A 82 -23.83 -23.91 19.18
N VAL A 83 -22.86 -24.38 19.97
CA VAL A 83 -23.06 -24.83 21.36
C VAL A 83 -22.67 -23.70 22.30
N PHE A 84 -23.66 -23.05 22.93
CA PHE A 84 -23.46 -21.93 23.84
C PHE A 84 -23.30 -22.42 25.29
N PHE A 85 -22.16 -22.14 25.91
CA PHE A 85 -21.90 -22.45 27.32
C PHE A 85 -21.97 -21.17 28.15
N GLN A 86 -23.03 -21.03 28.96
CA GLN A 86 -23.14 -19.95 29.92
C GLN A 86 -22.63 -20.44 31.28
N LEU A 87 -21.47 -19.97 31.72
CA LEU A 87 -20.97 -20.24 33.06
C LEU A 87 -21.77 -19.37 34.05
N LEU A 88 -22.72 -19.99 34.76
CA LEU A 88 -23.37 -19.39 35.90
C LEU A 88 -22.41 -19.49 37.09
N ASP A 89 -22.12 -18.36 37.74
CA ASP A 89 -21.29 -18.36 38.95
C ASP A 89 -21.92 -19.31 39.99
N PRO A 90 -21.12 -20.18 40.62
CA PRO A 90 -21.64 -21.10 41.62
C PRO A 90 -22.21 -20.26 42.77
N VAL A 91 -23.53 -20.38 42.97
CA VAL A 91 -24.24 -19.79 44.11
C VAL A 91 -23.47 -20.15 45.37
N LYS A 92 -22.79 -19.17 45.97
CA LYS A 92 -22.18 -19.34 47.29
C LYS A 92 -23.31 -19.63 48.27
N PRO A 93 -23.37 -20.81 48.90
CA PRO A 93 -24.42 -21.09 49.86
C PRO A 93 -24.23 -20.17 51.07
N THR A 94 -25.23 -19.33 51.32
CA THR A 94 -25.31 -18.47 52.50
C THR A 94 -25.33 -19.36 53.75
N PRO A 95 -24.36 -19.24 54.68
CA PRO A 95 -24.37 -20.02 55.91
C PRO A 95 -25.48 -19.48 56.83
N ARG A 96 -26.33 -20.39 57.31
CA ARG A 96 -27.33 -20.13 58.36
C ARG A 96 -26.67 -19.92 59.71
#